data_AF-A0A4Y8PT73-F1
#
_entry.id   AF-A0A4Y8PT73-F1
#
_cell.length_a   1.000
_cell.length_b   1.000
_cell.length_c   1.000
_cell.angle_alpha   90.00
_cell.angle_beta   90.00
_cell.angle_gamma   90.00
#
_symmetry.space_group_name_H-M   'P 1'
#
loop_
_entity.id
_entity.type
_entity.pdbx_description
1 polymer ?
#
loop_
_entity_poly.entity_id
_entity_poly.type
_entity_poly.pdbx_seq_one_letter_code
_entity_poly.pdbx_strand_id
1 'polypeptide(L)'
;MNDNELRNILLSMHHLFIYVRAHMREQLSLHILNKCRIAMRSLEQGECHSLDSFYTIITSDLTAQESLQISYAFNSNDLHAPGGPAIQKGFLSFMTEALDITCTKIDEKDYDCAYRLIDALHALPEMLAKGKLHASSYWNVFIKGNDLEDLFLVTWRRHFKPSIRKRNF
;
A
#
# COMPACT_ATOMS: atom_id res chain seq x y z
N MET A 1 1.37 15.18 10.58
CA MET A 1 1.45 13.79 11.07
C MET A 1 2.89 13.49 11.48
N ASN A 2 3.11 12.82 12.61
CA ASN A 2 4.47 12.43 13.03
C ASN A 2 4.90 11.12 12.33
N ASP A 3 6.20 10.81 12.33
CA ASP A 3 6.74 9.64 11.61
C ASP A 3 6.23 8.30 12.17
N ASN A 4 5.89 8.23 13.46
CA ASN A 4 5.34 7.02 14.10
C ASN A 4 3.89 6.75 13.67
N GLU A 5 3.08 7.80 13.50
CA GLU A 5 1.71 7.72 12.99
C GLU A 5 1.70 7.23 11.54
N LEU A 6 2.53 7.84 10.69
CA LEU A 6 2.66 7.41 9.31
C LEU A 6 3.09 5.95 9.25
N ARG A 7 4.13 5.57 10.00
CA ARG A 7 4.54 4.17 10.13
C ARG A 7 3.37 3.25 10.46
N ASN A 8 2.62 3.55 11.52
CA ASN A 8 1.54 2.67 11.98
C ASN A 8 0.45 2.52 10.91
N ILE A 9 0.13 3.60 10.18
CA ILE A 9 -0.79 3.55 9.03
C ILE A 9 -0.25 2.61 7.94
N LEU A 10 1.04 2.72 7.60
CA LEU A 10 1.64 1.85 6.56
C LEU A 10 1.63 0.36 6.98
N LEU A 11 1.77 0.07 8.27
CA LEU A 11 1.64 -1.30 8.80
C LEU A 11 0.19 -1.80 8.74
N SER A 12 -0.77 -0.96 9.10
CA SER A 12 -2.19 -1.31 8.98
C SER A 12 -2.57 -1.60 7.53
N MET A 13 -2.03 -0.82 6.59
CA MET A 13 -2.22 -1.03 5.15
C MET A 13 -1.67 -2.39 4.68
N HIS A 14 -0.49 -2.80 5.15
CA HIS A 14 0.04 -4.14 4.87
C HIS A 14 -0.97 -5.24 5.22
N HIS A 15 -1.52 -5.19 6.43
CA HIS A 15 -2.48 -6.18 6.89
C HIS A 15 -3.84 -6.12 6.20
N LEU A 16 -4.33 -4.90 5.90
CA LEU A 16 -5.54 -4.72 5.10
C LEU A 16 -5.39 -5.33 3.71
N PHE A 17 -4.21 -5.23 3.09
CA PHE A 17 -3.99 -5.87 1.80
C PHE A 17 -3.92 -7.38 1.89
N ILE A 18 -3.35 -7.93 2.96
CA ILE A 18 -3.41 -9.39 3.18
C ILE A 18 -4.87 -9.86 3.32
N TYR A 19 -5.70 -9.11 4.05
CA TYR A 19 -7.14 -9.38 4.15
C TYR A 19 -7.82 -9.32 2.77
N VAL A 20 -7.67 -8.19 2.06
CA VAL A 20 -8.29 -7.97 0.74
C VAL A 20 -7.83 -9.04 -0.24
N ARG A 21 -6.55 -9.43 -0.22
CA ARG A 21 -6.01 -10.50 -1.06
C ARG A 21 -6.72 -11.84 -0.81
N ALA A 22 -6.92 -12.22 0.45
CA ALA A 22 -7.57 -13.48 0.79
C ALA A 22 -9.04 -13.53 0.33
N HIS A 23 -9.67 -12.36 0.18
CA HIS A 23 -11.12 -12.22 0.01
C HIS A 23 -11.51 -11.32 -1.19
N MET A 24 -10.64 -11.08 -2.17
CA MET A 24 -10.79 -10.00 -3.17
C MET A 24 -12.07 -10.04 -4.01
N ARG A 25 -12.69 -11.21 -4.17
CA ARG A 25 -13.96 -11.36 -4.90
C ARG A 25 -15.19 -11.06 -4.03
N GLU A 26 -15.01 -10.90 -2.73
CA GLU A 26 -16.07 -10.58 -1.79
C GLU A 26 -16.37 -9.08 -1.81
N GLN A 27 -17.65 -8.73 -1.73
CA GLN A 27 -18.11 -7.36 -1.76
C GLN A 27 -17.48 -6.50 -0.65
N LEU A 28 -17.28 -7.10 0.53
CA LEU A 28 -16.65 -6.44 1.67
C LEU A 28 -15.19 -6.04 1.36
N SER A 29 -14.40 -6.92 0.76
CA SER A 29 -13.01 -6.62 0.41
C SER A 29 -12.88 -5.55 -0.66
N LEU A 30 -13.78 -5.55 -1.65
CA LEU A 30 -13.85 -4.48 -2.65
C LEU A 30 -14.21 -3.14 -1.99
N HIS A 31 -15.16 -3.16 -1.05
CA HIS A 31 -15.54 -1.98 -0.30
C HIS A 31 -14.38 -1.43 0.54
N ILE A 32 -13.70 -2.31 1.29
CA ILE A 32 -12.50 -1.96 2.08
C ILE A 32 -11.42 -1.37 1.19
N LEU A 33 -11.13 -1.97 0.02
CA LEU A 33 -10.11 -1.48 -0.89
C LEU A 33 -10.43 -0.06 -1.40
N ASN A 34 -11.70 0.22 -1.69
CA ASN A 34 -12.13 1.57 -2.05
C ASN A 34 -11.97 2.56 -0.87
N LYS A 35 -12.29 2.15 0.36
CA LYS A 35 -12.06 3.00 1.53
C LYS A 35 -10.56 3.22 1.77
N CYS A 36 -9.70 2.22 1.55
CA CYS A 36 -8.24 2.35 1.56
C CYS A 36 -7.76 3.41 0.57
N ARG A 37 -8.27 3.40 -0.66
CA ARG A 37 -7.98 4.42 -1.67
C ARG A 37 -8.34 5.83 -1.18
N ILE A 38 -9.53 6.00 -0.59
CA ILE A 38 -9.99 7.30 -0.05
C ILE A 38 -9.10 7.76 1.11
N ALA A 39 -8.82 6.87 2.07
CA ALA A 39 -8.01 7.18 3.24
C ALA A 39 -6.57 7.57 2.86
N MET A 40 -5.96 6.88 1.88
CA MET A 40 -4.62 7.20 1.39
C MET A 40 -4.56 8.55 0.66
N ARG A 41 -5.57 8.90 -0.14
CA ARG A 41 -5.68 10.23 -0.74
C ARG A 41 -5.84 11.33 0.31
N SER A 42 -6.71 11.11 1.30
CA SER A 42 -6.90 12.04 2.41
C SER A 42 -5.60 12.25 3.21
N LEU A 43 -4.79 11.20 3.37
CA LEU A 43 -3.47 11.27 4.00
C LEU A 43 -2.48 12.10 3.16
N GLU A 44 -2.46 11.88 1.84
CA GLU A 44 -1.59 12.63 0.91
C GLU A 44 -1.96 14.12 0.83
N GLN A 45 -3.25 14.44 0.94
CA GLN A 45 -3.78 15.81 0.97
C GLN A 45 -3.62 16.50 2.34
N GLY A 46 -3.23 15.75 3.37
CA GLY A 46 -3.05 16.26 4.74
C GLY A 46 -4.34 16.44 5.54
N GLU A 47 -5.45 15.87 5.07
CA GLU A 47 -6.76 15.89 5.75
C GLU A 47 -6.83 14.80 6.83
N CYS A 48 -6.28 13.62 6.54
CA CYS A 48 -6.07 12.55 7.50
C CYS A 48 -4.70 12.73 8.18
N HIS A 49 -4.64 12.64 9.51
CA HIS A 49 -3.41 12.99 10.26
C HIS A 49 -3.09 12.08 11.46
N SER A 50 -3.96 11.10 11.73
CA SER A 50 -3.75 10.06 12.74
C SER A 50 -4.26 8.70 12.25
N LEU A 51 -3.75 7.62 12.85
CA LEU A 51 -4.24 6.26 12.67
C LEU A 51 -5.74 6.15 12.97
N ASP A 52 -6.23 6.85 13.99
CA ASP A 52 -7.65 6.85 14.35
C ASP A 52 -8.52 7.47 13.24
N SER A 53 -8.09 8.60 12.67
CA SER A 53 -8.79 9.22 11.54
C SER A 53 -8.76 8.31 10.31
N PHE A 54 -7.64 7.62 10.08
CA PHE A 54 -7.51 6.64 9.02
C PHE A 54 -8.47 5.46 9.21
N TYR A 55 -8.48 4.86 10.40
CA TYR A 55 -9.37 3.77 10.79
C TYR A 55 -10.85 4.16 10.63
N THR A 56 -11.20 5.38 11.04
CA THR A 56 -12.56 5.92 10.91
C THR A 56 -12.99 5.99 9.45
N ILE A 57 -12.10 6.41 8.53
CA ILE A 57 -12.40 6.40 7.10
C ILE A 57 -12.63 4.96 6.61
N ILE A 58 -11.76 4.02 6.98
CA ILE A 58 -11.87 2.62 6.54
C ILE A 58 -13.16 1.95 7.03
N THR A 59 -13.53 2.20 8.29
CA THR A 59 -14.68 1.57 8.93
C THR A 59 -15.97 2.34 8.77
N SER A 60 -15.93 3.53 8.16
CA SER A 60 -17.15 4.29 7.87
C SER A 60 -18.10 3.44 7.04
N ASP A 61 -19.33 3.32 7.52
CA ASP A 61 -20.42 2.54 6.91
C ASP A 61 -20.28 1.01 6.98
N LEU A 62 -19.26 0.49 7.67
CA LEU A 62 -19.18 -0.94 8.00
C LEU A 62 -20.05 -1.26 9.22
N THR A 63 -20.63 -2.45 9.24
CA THR A 63 -21.25 -2.98 10.47
C THR A 63 -20.18 -3.21 11.55
N ALA A 64 -20.62 -3.33 12.80
CA ALA A 64 -19.72 -3.66 13.91
C ALA A 64 -18.97 -4.99 13.68
N GLN A 65 -19.62 -5.96 13.05
CA GLN A 65 -19.02 -7.26 12.73
C GLN A 65 -17.93 -7.13 11.66
N GLU A 66 -18.19 -6.39 10.58
CA GLU A 66 -17.21 -6.14 9.51
C GLU A 66 -16.03 -5.31 10.02
N SER A 67 -16.30 -4.31 10.86
CA SER A 67 -15.26 -3.52 11.53
C SER A 67 -14.38 -4.39 12.42
N LEU A 68 -14.98 -5.32 13.17
CA LEU A 68 -14.25 -6.27 14.00
C LEU A 68 -13.36 -7.18 13.14
N GLN A 69 -13.83 -7.63 11.98
CA GLN A 69 -13.08 -8.48 11.06
C GLN A 69 -11.79 -7.81 10.54
N ILE A 70 -11.74 -6.49 10.45
CA ILE A 70 -10.53 -5.77 9.99
C ILE A 70 -9.75 -5.08 11.09
N SER A 71 -10.29 -5.03 12.32
CA SER A 71 -9.64 -4.41 13.47
C SER A 71 -8.25 -5.00 13.78
N TYR A 72 -8.02 -6.28 13.47
CA TYR A 72 -6.71 -6.92 13.66
C TYR A 72 -5.62 -6.26 12.83
N ALA A 73 -5.97 -5.68 11.67
CA ALA A 73 -5.00 -4.99 10.81
C ALA A 73 -4.40 -3.78 11.52
N PHE A 74 -5.16 -3.13 12.40
CA PHE A 74 -4.80 -1.91 13.11
C PHE A 74 -4.13 -2.13 14.46
N ASN A 75 -4.15 -3.37 14.99
CA ASN A 75 -3.63 -3.72 16.32
C ASN A 75 -2.23 -4.37 16.27
N SER A 76 -1.50 -4.22 15.17
CA SER A 76 -0.22 -4.88 14.96
C SER A 76 0.96 -4.09 15.54
N ASN A 77 1.74 -4.74 16.40
CA ASN A 77 3.03 -4.25 16.90
C ASN A 77 4.25 -4.84 16.18
N ASP A 78 4.06 -5.75 15.21
CA ASP A 78 5.09 -6.73 14.83
C ASP A 78 5.87 -6.44 13.53
N LEU A 79 5.84 -5.21 13.01
CA LEU A 79 6.60 -4.85 11.82
C LEU A 79 7.49 -3.64 12.08
N HIS A 80 8.77 -3.77 11.71
CA HIS A 80 9.69 -2.65 11.66
C HIS A 80 9.23 -1.62 10.62
N ALA A 81 9.32 -0.34 10.97
CA ALA A 81 8.93 0.76 10.09
C ALA A 81 9.67 0.73 8.74
N PRO A 82 9.00 1.12 7.64
CA PRO A 82 9.68 1.36 6.38
C PRO A 82 10.51 2.65 6.43
N GLY A 83 11.82 2.55 6.65
CA GLY A 83 12.81 3.61 6.38
C GLY A 83 12.57 4.98 7.06
N GLY A 84 13.40 5.97 6.70
CA GLY A 84 13.27 7.36 7.18
C GLY A 84 12.16 8.16 6.46
N PRO A 85 11.89 9.41 6.88
CA PRO A 85 10.72 10.20 6.44
C PRO A 85 10.58 10.35 4.92
N ALA A 86 11.68 10.49 4.19
CA ALA A 86 11.68 10.61 2.73
C ALA A 86 11.18 9.33 2.03
N ILE A 87 11.54 8.16 2.57
CA ILE A 87 11.09 6.85 2.06
C ILE A 87 9.60 6.68 2.35
N GLN A 88 9.14 7.11 3.53
CA GLN A 88 7.73 7.04 3.91
C GLN A 88 6.85 7.93 3.02
N LYS A 89 7.31 9.13 2.65
CA LYS A 89 6.60 10.01 1.73
C LYS A 89 6.53 9.45 0.30
N GLY A 90 7.65 8.91 -0.20
CA GLY A 90 7.66 8.22 -1.51
C GLY A 90 6.74 7.00 -1.52
N PHE A 91 6.67 6.28 -0.40
CA PHE A 91 5.77 5.14 -0.24
C PHE A 91 4.31 5.57 -0.26
N LEU A 92 3.95 6.63 0.45
CA LEU A 92 2.58 7.16 0.45
C LEU A 92 2.09 7.46 -0.97
N SER A 93 2.81 8.30 -1.73
CA SER A 93 2.41 8.66 -3.09
C SER A 93 2.38 7.47 -4.05
N PHE A 94 3.36 6.56 -3.92
CA PHE A 94 3.38 5.32 -4.69
C PHE A 94 2.14 4.45 -4.39
N MET A 95 1.81 4.26 -3.11
CA MET A 95 0.67 3.46 -2.67
C MET A 95 -0.65 4.03 -3.16
N THR A 96 -0.83 5.35 -3.08
CA THR A 96 -2.03 6.02 -3.58
C THR A 96 -2.23 5.77 -5.07
N GLU A 97 -1.18 5.97 -5.89
CA GLU A 97 -1.25 5.76 -7.33
C GLU A 97 -1.51 4.28 -7.70
N ALA A 98 -0.86 3.34 -7.01
CA ALA A 98 -1.04 1.92 -7.25
C ALA A 98 -2.43 1.41 -6.82
N LEU A 99 -3.00 1.96 -5.74
CA LEU A 99 -4.37 1.68 -5.33
C LEU A 99 -5.38 2.16 -6.38
N ASP A 100 -5.17 3.34 -6.95
CA ASP A 100 -6.02 3.88 -8.02
C ASP A 100 -6.03 2.96 -9.25
N ILE A 101 -4.85 2.49 -9.66
CA ILE A 101 -4.71 1.51 -10.76
C ILE A 101 -5.42 0.21 -10.40
N THR A 102 -5.21 -0.31 -9.18
CA THR A 102 -5.83 -1.56 -8.72
C THR A 102 -7.36 -1.49 -8.75
N CYS A 103 -7.94 -0.40 -8.22
CA CYS A 103 -9.38 -0.18 -8.27
C CYS A 103 -9.90 -0.08 -9.72
N THR A 104 -9.17 0.61 -10.59
CA THR A 104 -9.52 0.68 -12.03
C THR A 104 -9.57 -0.71 -12.66
N LYS A 105 -8.61 -1.58 -12.34
CA LYS A 105 -8.57 -2.96 -12.85
C LYS A 105 -9.71 -3.82 -12.34
N ILE A 106 -10.13 -3.61 -11.09
CA ILE A 106 -11.33 -4.24 -10.53
C ILE A 106 -12.59 -3.78 -11.27
N ASP A 107 -12.72 -2.48 -11.56
CA ASP A 107 -13.86 -1.92 -12.30
C ASP A 107 -13.91 -2.49 -13.74
N GLU A 108 -12.75 -2.70 -14.35
CA GLU A 108 -12.58 -3.38 -15.65
C GLU A 108 -12.80 -4.91 -15.58
N LYS A 109 -13.02 -5.46 -14.38
CA LYS A 109 -13.12 -6.91 -14.10
C LYS A 109 -11.84 -7.71 -14.41
N ASP A 110 -10.71 -7.03 -14.52
CA ASP A 110 -9.37 -7.63 -14.64
C ASP A 110 -8.83 -7.99 -13.24
N TYR A 111 -9.48 -8.98 -12.61
CA TYR A 111 -9.14 -9.40 -11.26
C TYR A 111 -7.75 -10.02 -11.17
N ASP A 112 -7.26 -10.69 -12.20
CA ASP A 112 -5.91 -11.28 -12.21
C ASP A 112 -4.84 -10.20 -12.11
N CYS A 113 -5.01 -9.10 -12.82
CA CYS A 113 -4.17 -7.92 -12.69
C CYS A 113 -4.28 -7.29 -11.30
N ALA A 114 -5.50 -7.09 -10.80
CA ALA A 114 -5.72 -6.53 -9.47
C ALA A 114 -5.08 -7.38 -8.35
N TYR A 115 -5.16 -8.71 -8.44
CA TYR A 115 -4.49 -9.62 -7.52
C TYR A 115 -2.98 -9.42 -7.52
N ARG A 116 -2.36 -9.36 -8.70
CA ARG A 116 -0.92 -9.14 -8.84
C ARG A 116 -0.48 -7.79 -8.27
N LEU A 117 -1.30 -6.75 -8.45
CA LEU A 117 -1.04 -5.43 -7.88
C LEU A 117 -1.15 -5.43 -6.35
N ILE A 118 -2.15 -6.09 -5.75
CA ILE A 118 -2.22 -6.25 -4.29
C ILE A 118 -1.09 -7.13 -3.75
N ASP A 119 -0.69 -8.17 -4.48
CA ASP A 119 0.45 -9.03 -4.13
C ASP A 119 1.75 -8.23 -4.07
N ALA A 120 1.94 -7.36 -5.06
CA ALA A 120 3.00 -6.39 -5.06
C ALA A 120 2.87 -5.45 -3.85
N LEU A 121 1.73 -4.79 -3.66
CA LEU A 121 1.58 -3.70 -2.69
C LEU A 121 1.76 -4.16 -1.24
N HIS A 122 1.21 -5.32 -0.86
CA HIS A 122 1.35 -5.79 0.52
C HIS A 122 2.81 -6.11 0.85
N ALA A 123 3.63 -6.62 -0.06
CA ALA A 123 5.00 -7.00 0.26
C ALA A 123 5.95 -5.80 0.50
N LEU A 124 5.55 -4.58 0.13
CA LEU A 124 6.45 -3.42 0.15
C LEU A 124 6.88 -2.94 1.54
N PRO A 125 6.00 -2.80 2.55
CA PRO A 125 6.41 -2.36 3.89
C PRO A 125 7.48 -3.26 4.51
N GLU A 126 7.34 -4.57 4.39
CA GLU A 126 8.32 -5.55 4.88
C GLU A 126 9.67 -5.42 4.17
N MET A 127 9.65 -5.16 2.86
CA MET A 127 10.88 -4.97 2.09
C MET A 127 11.62 -3.67 2.42
N LEU A 128 10.87 -2.59 2.63
CA LEU A 128 11.43 -1.32 3.09
C LEU A 128 12.04 -1.47 4.49
N ALA A 129 11.39 -2.21 5.39
CA ALA A 129 11.91 -2.54 6.71
C ALA A 129 13.22 -3.34 6.64
N LYS A 130 13.36 -4.25 5.67
CA LYS A 130 14.57 -5.05 5.42
C LYS A 130 15.65 -4.29 4.65
N GLY A 131 15.46 -3.00 4.34
CA GLY A 131 16.41 -2.20 3.56
C GLY A 131 16.59 -2.67 2.11
N LYS A 132 15.70 -3.53 1.61
CA LYS A 132 15.75 -4.10 0.26
C LYS A 132 15.04 -3.16 -0.73
N LEU A 133 15.53 -1.93 -0.83
CA LEU A 133 15.00 -0.87 -1.71
C LEU A 133 15.33 -1.07 -3.20
N HIS A 134 16.11 -2.10 -3.55
CA HIS A 134 16.40 -2.38 -4.95
C HIS A 134 15.13 -2.86 -5.65
N ALA A 135 14.59 -1.99 -6.53
CA ALA A 135 13.46 -2.30 -7.39
C ALA A 135 13.62 -3.68 -8.05
N SER A 136 14.82 -4.01 -8.54
CA SER A 136 15.13 -5.30 -9.19
C SER A 136 14.93 -6.54 -8.30
N SER A 137 15.07 -6.43 -6.98
CA SER A 137 14.91 -7.55 -6.04
C SER A 137 13.44 -7.82 -5.72
N TYR A 138 12.62 -6.78 -5.67
CA TYR A 138 11.16 -6.87 -5.55
C TYR A 138 10.52 -7.29 -6.88
N TRP A 139 10.99 -6.66 -7.96
CA TRP A 139 10.65 -6.88 -9.36
C TRP A 139 10.69 -8.37 -9.76
N ASN A 140 11.81 -9.03 -9.45
CA ASN A 140 12.03 -10.44 -9.80
C ASN A 140 11.10 -11.41 -9.06
N VAL A 141 10.54 -11.02 -7.91
CA VAL A 141 9.75 -11.93 -7.06
C VAL A 141 8.25 -11.81 -7.36
N PHE A 142 7.74 -10.63 -7.71
CA PHE A 142 6.29 -10.40 -7.76
C PHE A 142 5.74 -9.93 -9.12
N ILE A 143 6.54 -9.32 -10.01
CA ILE A 143 6.00 -8.64 -11.21
C ILE A 143 6.69 -9.06 -12.52
N LYS A 144 7.88 -9.69 -12.48
CA LYS A 144 8.66 -10.04 -13.67
C LYS A 144 7.88 -10.82 -14.73
N GLY A 145 7.85 -10.30 -15.96
CA GLY A 145 7.27 -10.97 -17.13
C GLY A 145 5.78 -10.69 -17.38
N ASN A 146 5.25 -9.61 -16.83
CA ASN A 146 3.85 -9.22 -16.98
C ASN A 146 3.71 -7.83 -17.62
N ASP A 147 2.59 -7.57 -18.29
CA ASP A 147 2.26 -6.27 -18.94
C ASP A 147 2.22 -5.07 -17.98
N LEU A 148 2.28 -5.32 -16.67
CA LEU A 148 2.31 -4.32 -15.60
C LEU A 148 3.73 -3.87 -15.25
N GLU A 149 4.75 -4.47 -15.86
CA GLU A 149 6.17 -4.17 -15.66
C GLU A 149 6.46 -2.69 -15.83
N ASP A 150 6.10 -2.15 -16.99
CA ASP A 150 6.39 -0.77 -17.32
C ASP A 150 5.58 0.20 -16.44
N LEU A 151 4.30 -0.11 -16.17
CA LEU A 151 3.45 0.72 -15.34
C LEU A 151 4.00 0.85 -13.91
N PHE A 152 4.31 -0.29 -13.28
CA PHE A 152 4.85 -0.30 -11.92
C PHE A 152 6.24 0.35 -11.86
N LEU A 153 7.15 0.01 -12.78
CA LEU A 153 8.51 0.54 -12.78
C LEU A 153 8.52 2.05 -13.01
N VAL A 154 7.66 2.56 -13.88
CA VAL A 154 7.53 4.00 -14.11
C VAL A 154 7.02 4.66 -12.83
N THR A 155 5.92 4.17 -12.23
CA THR A 155 5.37 4.73 -10.99
C THR A 155 6.38 4.67 -9.84
N TRP A 156 7.07 3.53 -9.65
CA TRP A 156 8.13 3.39 -8.65
C TRP A 156 9.29 4.37 -8.86
N ARG A 157 9.80 4.50 -10.10
CA ARG A 157 10.93 5.40 -10.41
C ARG A 157 10.60 6.87 -10.20
N ARG A 158 9.34 7.27 -10.36
CA ARG A 158 8.88 8.65 -10.05
C ARG A 158 9.08 8.98 -8.57
N HIS A 159 8.74 8.03 -7.69
CA HIS A 159 8.68 8.25 -6.24
C HIS A 159 9.96 7.87 -5.50
N PHE A 160 10.73 6.91 -6.04
CA PHE A 160 11.90 6.31 -5.38
C PHE A 160 13.19 6.42 -6.19
N LYS A 161 13.38 7.52 -6.95
CA LYS A 161 14.58 7.76 -7.80
C LYS A 161 15.83 7.15 -7.14
N PRO A 162 16.52 6.20 -7.79
CA PRO A 162 17.82 5.79 -7.30
C PRO A 162 18.68 7.05 -7.31
N SER A 163 19.21 7.44 -6.15
CA SER A 163 20.32 8.36 -6.16
C SER A 163 21.43 7.67 -6.94
N ILE A 164 21.67 8.12 -8.18
CA ILE A 164 22.90 7.80 -8.89
C ILE A 164 23.98 8.48 -8.06
N ARG A 165 24.48 7.78 -7.04
CA ARG A 165 25.80 8.10 -6.51
C ARG A 165 26.73 7.92 -7.70
N LYS A 166 27.12 9.02 -8.32
CA LYS A 166 28.30 9.05 -9.19
C LYS A 166 29.41 8.41 -8.35
N ARG A 167 29.76 7.17 -8.67
CA ARG A 167 31.04 6.62 -8.24
C ARG A 167 32.05 7.48 -8.99
N ASN A 168 32.66 8.43 -8.27
CA ASN A 168 33.89 9.04 -8.73
C ASN A 168 34.89 7.88 -8.80
N PHE A 169 35.15 7.43 -10.03
CA PHE A 169 36.33 6.63 -10.34
C PHE A 169 37.52 7.56 -10.49
#